data_AF-Q5KUQ1-F1
#
_entry.id   AF-Q5KUQ1-F1
#
_cell.length_a   1.000
_cell.length_b   1.000
_cell.length_c   1.000
_cell.angle_alpha   90.00
_cell.angle_beta   90.00
_cell.angle_gamma   90.00
#
_symmetry.space_group_name_H-M   'P 1'
#
loop_
_entity.id
_entity.type
_entity.pdbx_description
1 polymer ?
#
loop_
_entity_poly.entity_id
_entity_poly.type
_entity_poly.pdbx_seq_one_letter_code
_entity_poly.pdbx_strand_id
1 'polypeptide(L)'
;MTRIGKFIRKTSLAELFQLWNVLKGKISLVGPRTSLPREVEHYTDYNKQRLLVALGCTGLWQVSRRNDLGFKEMVELDLKHIQEQPLLYIVKPNSAY
;
A
#
# COMPACT_ATOMS: atom_id res chain seq x y z
N MET A 1 22.73 5.31 3.03
CA MET A 1 21.77 6.40 2.74
C MET A 1 22.50 7.46 1.90
N THR A 2 22.05 7.72 0.67
CA THR A 2 22.71 8.69 -0.24
C THR A 2 22.15 10.12 -0.04
N ARG A 3 22.91 11.16 -0.45
CA ARG A 3 22.45 12.57 -0.38
C ARG A 3 21.12 12.78 -1.11
N ILE A 4 20.91 12.09 -2.22
CA ILE A 4 19.66 12.09 -3.01
C ILE A 4 18.51 11.49 -2.20
N GLY A 5 18.72 10.34 -1.54
CA GLY A 5 17.69 9.73 -0.69
C GLY A 5 17.27 10.64 0.48
N LYS A 6 18.21 11.39 1.07
CA LYS A 6 17.91 12.39 2.11
C LYS A 6 17.06 13.54 1.56
N PHE A 7 17.35 14.01 0.35
CA PHE A 7 16.56 15.06 -0.31
C PHE A 7 15.13 14.59 -0.63
N ILE A 8 14.96 13.40 -1.20
CA ILE A 8 13.64 12.84 -1.53
C ILE A 8 12.78 12.64 -0.27
N ARG A 9 13.36 12.15 0.83
CA ARG A 9 12.65 12.02 2.11
C ARG A 9 12.30 13.37 2.73
N LYS A 10 13.18 14.37 2.60
CA LYS A 10 12.96 15.72 3.15
C LYS A 10 11.86 16.48 2.40
N THR A 11 11.65 16.16 1.13
CA THR A 11 10.74 16.88 0.23
C THR A 11 9.39 16.18 0.05
N SER A 12 9.15 15.03 0.68
CA SER A 12 7.95 14.19 0.46
C SER A 12 7.67 13.91 -1.03
N LEU A 13 8.69 14.01 -1.89
CA LEU A 13 8.55 13.88 -3.34
C LEU A 13 7.97 12.51 -3.72
N ALA A 14 8.30 11.46 -2.95
CA ALA A 14 7.76 10.12 -3.13
C ALA A 14 6.23 10.04 -2.94
N GLU A 15 5.68 10.78 -1.98
CA GLU A 15 4.23 10.80 -1.69
C GLU A 15 3.48 11.56 -2.80
N LEU A 16 4.09 12.63 -3.33
CA LEU A 16 3.53 13.37 -4.48
C LEU A 16 3.43 12.47 -5.73
N PHE A 17 4.45 11.64 -5.99
CA PHE A 17 4.39 10.67 -7.08
C PHE A 17 3.30 9.61 -6.88
N GLN A 18 3.06 9.17 -5.65
CA GLN A 18 1.97 8.23 -5.36
C GLN A 18 0.59 8.89 -5.55
N LEU A 19 0.42 10.14 -5.11
CA LEU A 19 -0.81 10.89 -5.33
C LEU A 19 -1.10 11.06 -6.83
N TRP A 20 -0.07 11.31 -7.65
CA TRP A 20 -0.22 11.36 -9.10
C TRP A 20 -0.72 10.04 -9.70
N ASN A 21 -0.27 8.90 -9.16
CA ASN A 21 -0.77 7.59 -9.58
C ASN A 21 -2.23 7.34 -9.17
N VAL A 22 -2.68 7.90 -8.04
CA VAL A 22 -4.10 7.91 -7.65
C VAL A 22 -4.92 8.69 -8.67
N LEU A 23 -4.48 9.89 -9.05
CA LEU A 23 -5.17 10.72 -10.05
C LEU A 23 -5.25 10.04 -11.43
N LYS A 24 -4.25 9.21 -11.77
CA LYS A 24 -4.23 8.39 -12.99
C LYS A 24 -5.03 7.09 -12.89
N GLY A 25 -5.64 6.80 -11.74
CA GLY A 25 -6.38 5.55 -11.51
C GLY A 25 -5.51 4.30 -11.47
N LYS A 26 -4.20 4.42 -11.24
CA LYS A 26 -3.27 3.27 -11.17
C LYS A 26 -3.33 2.55 -9.82
N ILE A 27 -3.54 3.32 -8.76
CA ILE A 27 -3.69 2.85 -7.38
C ILE A 27 -4.85 3.60 -6.71
N SER A 28 -5.38 3.05 -5.62
CA SER A 28 -6.38 3.72 -4.78
C SER A 28 -5.72 4.72 -3.82
N LEU A 29 -6.49 5.69 -3.34
CA LEU A 29 -6.05 6.56 -2.25
C LEU A 29 -5.95 5.76 -0.94
N VAL A 30 -6.95 4.93 -0.67
CA VAL A 30 -7.06 4.09 0.53
C VAL A 30 -7.12 2.62 0.12
N GLY A 31 -6.24 1.80 0.68
CA GLY A 31 -6.15 0.36 0.40
C GLY A 31 -4.86 -0.24 0.96
N PRO A 32 -4.62 -1.55 0.80
CA PRO A 32 -3.39 -2.18 1.27
C PRO A 32 -2.16 -1.49 0.70
N ARG A 33 -1.16 -1.22 1.54
CA ARG A 33 0.04 -0.48 1.14
C ARG A 33 0.70 -1.10 -0.10
N THR A 34 0.99 -0.24 -1.08
CA THR A 34 1.85 -0.61 -2.21
C THR A 34 3.23 -1.07 -1.72
N SER A 35 3.51 -2.34 -1.93
CA SER A 35 4.76 -2.98 -1.50
C SER A 35 5.76 -3.02 -2.64
N LEU A 36 7.05 -2.95 -2.32
CA LEU A 36 8.11 -3.04 -3.32
C LEU A 36 8.12 -4.45 -3.94
N PRO A 37 8.47 -4.64 -5.23
CA PRO A 37 8.52 -5.96 -5.85
C PRO A 37 9.35 -6.98 -5.05
N ARG A 38 10.53 -6.54 -4.57
CA ARG A 38 11.39 -7.34 -3.68
C ARG A 38 10.74 -7.76 -2.36
N GLU A 39 9.79 -6.98 -1.83
CA GLU A 39 9.06 -7.35 -0.60
C GLU A 39 8.02 -8.42 -0.93
N VAL A 40 7.36 -8.29 -2.07
CA VAL A 40 6.36 -9.23 -2.58
C VAL A 40 6.96 -10.60 -2.88
N GLU A 41 8.21 -10.67 -3.33
CA GLU A 41 8.94 -11.94 -3.54
C GLU A 41 9.02 -12.80 -2.27
N HIS A 42 8.98 -12.19 -1.08
CA HIS A 42 9.02 -12.89 0.20
C HIS A 42 7.63 -13.17 0.79
N TYR A 43 6.56 -12.91 0.05
CA TYR A 43 5.20 -13.12 0.55
C TYR A 43 4.80 -14.58 0.53
N THR A 44 4.28 -15.06 1.66
CA THR A 44 3.50 -16.31 1.70
C THR A 44 2.20 -16.13 0.91
N ASP A 45 1.54 -17.23 0.56
CA ASP A 45 0.26 -17.17 -0.15
C ASP A 45 -0.82 -16.44 0.65
N TYR A 46 -0.73 -16.48 1.98
CA TYR A 46 -1.57 -15.68 2.86
C TYR A 46 -1.33 -14.18 2.68
N ASN A 47 -0.07 -13.73 2.64
CA ASN A 47 0.27 -12.32 2.48
C ASN A 47 -0.14 -11.79 1.10
N LYS A 48 -0.09 -12.63 0.06
CA LYS A 48 -0.48 -12.27 -1.31
C LYS A 48 -1.97 -11.93 -1.45
N GLN A 49 -2.82 -12.32 -0.50
CA GLN A 49 -4.24 -11.93 -0.49
C GLN A 49 -4.42 -10.40 -0.53
N ARG A 50 -3.46 -9.63 0.02
CA ARG A 50 -3.45 -8.16 -0.04
C ARG A 50 -3.32 -7.60 -1.47
N LEU A 51 -2.83 -8.40 -2.41
CA LEU A 51 -2.62 -8.04 -3.82
C LEU A 51 -3.84 -8.34 -4.70
N LEU A 52 -4.89 -8.95 -4.14
CA LEU A 52 -6.13 -9.28 -4.84
C LEU A 52 -7.01 -8.05 -5.09
N VAL A 53 -6.77 -6.97 -4.36
CA VAL A 53 -7.52 -5.71 -4.43
C VAL A 53 -6.66 -4.58 -4.99
N ALA A 54 -7.27 -3.43 -5.27
CA ALA A 54 -6.52 -2.21 -5.57
C ALA A 54 -5.61 -1.81 -4.39
N LEU A 55 -4.32 -1.66 -4.66
CA LEU A 55 -3.35 -1.17 -3.67
C LEU A 55 -3.59 0.32 -3.37
N GLY A 56 -3.23 0.73 -2.15
CA GLY A 56 -3.42 2.09 -1.64
C GLY A 56 -2.11 2.88 -1.50
N CYS A 57 -2.25 4.21 -1.54
CA CYS A 57 -1.24 5.15 -1.05
C CYS A 57 -1.13 5.09 0.49
N THR A 58 -2.27 4.91 1.17
CA THR A 58 -2.35 4.66 2.61
C THR A 58 -3.29 3.50 2.91
N GLY A 59 -3.01 2.73 3.96
CA GLY A 59 -3.78 1.58 4.40
C GLY A 59 -4.14 1.63 5.88
N LEU A 60 -5.04 0.73 6.30
CA LEU A 60 -5.60 0.74 7.66
C LEU A 60 -4.49 0.66 8.72
N TRP A 61 -3.49 -0.19 8.55
CA TRP A 61 -2.41 -0.29 9.54
C TRP A 61 -1.54 0.96 9.63
N GLN A 62 -1.36 1.71 8.52
CA GLN A 62 -0.56 2.94 8.49
C GLN A 62 -1.20 4.06 9.32
N VAL A 63 -2.53 4.06 9.42
CA VAL A 63 -3.28 5.01 10.26
C VAL A 63 -3.59 4.46 11.66
N SER A 64 -3.60 3.13 11.82
CA SER A 64 -4.04 2.48 13.07
C SER A 64 -2.97 2.46 14.16
N ARG A 65 -1.68 2.27 13.84
CA ARG A 65 -0.60 2.32 14.84
C ARG A 65 0.68 2.90 14.27
N ARG A 66 1.25 3.86 15.00
CA ARG A 66 2.30 4.73 14.46
C ARG A 66 3.69 4.12 14.38
N ASN A 67 4.06 3.05 15.10
CA ASN A 67 5.46 2.57 15.08
C ASN A 67 5.76 1.12 15.54
N ASP A 68 4.79 0.29 15.94
CA ASP A 68 5.13 -1.00 16.60
C ASP A 68 4.18 -2.15 16.21
N LEU A 69 3.94 -2.31 14.91
CA LEU A 69 3.21 -3.46 14.37
C LEU A 69 4.18 -4.42 13.68
N GLY A 70 4.10 -5.69 14.05
CA GLY A 70 4.74 -6.76 13.30
C GLY A 70 4.13 -6.90 11.90
N PHE A 71 4.89 -7.45 10.96
CA PHE A 71 4.41 -7.65 9.60
C PHE A 71 3.12 -8.48 9.52
N LYS A 72 2.98 -9.49 10.38
CA LYS A 72 1.77 -10.30 10.46
C LYS A 72 0.54 -9.45 10.83
N GLU A 73 0.66 -8.57 11.81
CA GLU A 73 -0.44 -7.71 12.24
C GLU A 73 -0.79 -6.66 11.17
N MET A 74 0.21 -6.16 10.43
CA MET A 74 -0.03 -5.30 9.27
C MET A 74 -0.86 -6.02 8.20
N VAL A 75 -0.53 -7.29 7.93
CA VAL A 75 -1.27 -8.12 6.98
C VAL A 75 -2.70 -8.35 7.47
N GLU A 76 -2.90 -8.69 8.74
CA GLU A 76 -4.23 -8.90 9.32
C GLU A 76 -5.10 -7.66 9.25
N LEU A 77 -4.54 -6.47 9.52
CA LEU A 77 -5.26 -5.21 9.40
C LEU A 77 -5.64 -4.89 7.95
N ASP A 78 -4.74 -5.14 6.99
CA ASP A 78 -5.06 -4.97 5.57
C ASP A 78 -6.15 -5.94 5.12
N LEU A 79 -6.11 -7.22 5.53
CA LEU A 79 -7.12 -8.21 5.18
C LEU A 79 -8.47 -7.90 5.84
N LYS A 80 -8.47 -7.48 7.10
CA LYS A 80 -9.67 -7.01 7.79
C LYS A 80 -10.30 -5.83 7.04
N HIS A 81 -9.48 -4.86 6.65
CA HIS A 81 -9.94 -3.71 5.89
C HIS A 81 -10.58 -4.13 4.55
N ILE A 82 -9.97 -5.07 3.83
CA ILE A 82 -10.52 -5.61 2.59
C ILE A 82 -11.90 -6.25 2.81
N GLN A 83 -12.07 -7.00 3.90
CA GLN A 83 -13.33 -7.68 4.21
C GLN A 83 -14.46 -6.72 4.61
N GLU A 84 -14.12 -5.61 5.27
CA GLU A 84 -15.10 -4.65 5.79
C GLU A 84 -15.45 -3.52 4.81
N GLN A 85 -14.65 -3.32 3.75
CA GLN A 85 -14.86 -2.25 2.77
C GLN A 85 -15.97 -2.61 1.75
N PRO A 86 -16.79 -1.63 1.33
CA PRO A 86 -17.73 -1.84 0.24
C PRO A 86 -16.98 -2.14 -1.07
N LEU A 87 -17.53 -3.07 -1.87
CA LEU A 87 -16.98 -3.56 -3.15
C LEU A 87 -16.51 -2.46 -4.12
N LEU A 88 -17.11 -1.27 -4.05
CA LEU A 88 -16.74 -0.10 -4.86
C LEU A 88 -15.26 0.31 -4.71
N TYR A 89 -14.66 0.08 -3.54
CA TYR A 89 -13.26 0.43 -3.26
C TYR A 89 -12.26 -0.67 -3.68
N ILE A 90 -12.77 -1.83 -4.11
CA ILE A 90 -11.97 -3.05 -4.32
C ILE A 90 -11.64 -3.28 -5.81
N VAL A 91 -12.19 -2.48 -6.73
CA VAL A 91 -11.98 -2.67 -8.17
C VAL A 91 -10.50 -2.45 -8.53
N LYS A 92 -9.79 -3.54 -8.82
CA LYS A 92 -8.40 -3.51 -9.26
C LYS A 92 -8.34 -2.87 -10.66
N PRO A 93 -7.64 -1.74 -10.85
CA PRO A 93 -7.50 -1.16 -12.18
C PRO A 93 -6.69 -2.12 -13.08
N ASN A 94 -7.10 -2.25 -14.35
CA ASN A 94 -6.54 -3.16 -15.36
C ASN A 94 -5.04 -2.93 -15.70
N SER A 95 -4.32 -2.06 -14.95
CA SER A 95 -2.95 -1.63 -15.23
C SER A 95 -2.01 -1.79 -14.01
N ALA A 96 -2.36 -2.61 -13.03
CA ALA A 96 -1.55 -2.75 -11.82
C ALA A 96 -0.41 -3.78 -11.95
N TYR A 97 0.45 -3.63 -12.97
CA TYR A 97 1.87 -4.04 -13.00
C TYR A 97 2.61 -3.19 -14.03
#